data_AF-A0A353CXB4-F1
#
_entry.id   AF-A0A353CXB4-F1
#
_cell.length_a   1.000
_cell.length_b   1.000
_cell.length_c   1.000
_cell.angle_alpha   90.00
_cell.angle_beta   90.00
_cell.angle_gamma   90.00
#
_symmetry.space_group_name_H-M   'P 1'
#
loop_
_entity.id
_entity.type
_entity.pdbx_description
1 polymer ?
#
loop_
_entity_poly.entity_id
_entity_poly.type
_entity_poly.pdbx_seq_one_letter_code
_entity_poly.pdbx_strand_id
1 'polypeptide(L)' 'MVVSLKQKFPFLRETYWGTDSLWSASYIVFTVGIDEEVIRKYIAMQGDEDAGRQLKLA' A
#
# COMPACT_ATOMS: atom_id res chain seq x y z
N MET A 1 19.69 0.57 -9.78
CA MET A 1 18.58 -0.11 -10.46
C MET A 1 18.48 0.24 -11.95
N VAL A 2 18.34 1.52 -12.33
CA VAL A 2 18.24 1.91 -13.77
C VAL A 2 19.52 1.61 -14.56
N VAL A 3 20.70 1.84 -13.97
CA VAL A 3 22.00 1.53 -14.61
C VAL A 3 22.16 0.04 -14.91
N SER A 4 21.83 -0.84 -13.96
CA SER A 4 21.90 -2.29 -14.13
C SER A 4 20.90 -2.80 -15.17
N LEU A 5 19.70 -2.18 -15.27
CA LEU A 5 18.72 -2.48 -16.32
C LEU A 5 19.24 -2.12 -17.71
N LYS A 6 19.80 -0.91 -17.87
CA LYS A 6 20.40 -0.47 -19.15
C LYS A 6 21.64 -1.30 -19.55
N GLN A 7 22.41 -1.81 -18.58
CA GLN A 7 23.52 -2.73 -18.86
C GLN A 7 23.02 -4.10 -19.34
N LYS A 8 22.00 -4.66 -18.67
CA LYS A 8 21.42 -5.96 -19.03
C LYS A 8 20.65 -5.91 -20.36
N PHE A 9 20.03 -4.77 -20.68
CA PHE A 9 19.20 -4.57 -21.86
C PHE A 9 19.68 -3.36 -22.66
N PRO A 10 20.69 -3.52 -23.53
CA PRO A 10 21.31 -2.40 -24.24
C PRO A 10 20.36 -1.55 -25.09
N PHE A 11 19.32 -2.16 -25.67
CA PHE A 11 18.32 -1.48 -26.51
C PHE A 11 17.56 -0.36 -25.76
N LEU A 12 17.51 -0.41 -24.42
CA LEU A 12 16.88 0.65 -23.62
C LEU A 12 17.60 1.99 -23.76
N ARG A 13 18.88 2.01 -24.11
CA ARG A 13 19.63 3.25 -24.38
C ARG A 13 19.18 3.94 -25.67
N GLU A 14 18.80 3.16 -26.68
CA GLU A 14 18.31 3.66 -27.96
C GLU A 14 16.86 4.13 -27.85
N THR A 15 16.05 3.42 -27.06
CA THR A 15 14.63 3.73 -26.89
C THR A 15 14.41 4.94 -25.98
N TYR A 16 15.17 5.06 -24.88
CA TYR A 16 15.08 6.16 -23.91
C TYR A 16 16.29 7.10 -24.06
N TRP A 17 16.46 7.63 -25.27
CA TRP A 17 17.52 8.58 -25.58
C TRP A 17 17.23 9.97 -24.97
N GLY A 18 18.28 10.69 -24.54
CA GLY A 18 18.14 12.04 -24.00
C GLY A 18 17.77 12.13 -22.51
N THR A 19 17.64 11.01 -21.81
CA THR A 19 17.45 10.98 -20.36
C THR A 19 18.11 9.77 -19.71
N ASP A 20 18.64 9.97 -18.51
CA ASP A 20 19.12 8.84 -17.70
C ASP A 20 17.98 8.09 -17.00
N SER A 21 16.77 8.65 -16.96
CA SER A 21 15.60 8.01 -16.36
C SER A 21 15.01 6.91 -17.27
N LEU A 22 14.44 5.89 -16.63
CA LEU A 22 13.59 4.88 -17.27
C LEU A 22 12.12 4.99 -16.80
N TRP A 23 11.88 5.70 -15.70
CA TRP A 23 10.59 5.80 -15.05
C TRP A 23 10.07 7.23 -15.11
N SER A 24 8.75 7.39 -14.98
CA SER A 24 8.16 8.69 -14.69
C SER A 24 8.67 9.24 -13.36
N ALA A 25 8.62 10.57 -13.21
CA ALA A 25 8.94 11.21 -11.93
C ALA A 25 7.94 10.86 -10.80
N SER A 26 6.73 10.43 -11.16
CA SER A 26 5.68 10.04 -10.22
C SER A 26 5.60 8.53 -10.03
N TYR A 27 5.06 8.14 -8.88
CA TYR A 27 4.67 6.79 -8.54
C TYR A 27 3.36 6.82 -7.73
N ILE A 28 2.62 5.72 -7.74
CA ILE A 28 1.43 5.53 -6.91
C ILE A 28 1.70 4.35 -5.98
N VAL A 29 1.36 4.51 -4.70
CA VAL A 29 1.40 3.42 -3.72
C VAL A 29 0.03 3.28 -3.12
N PHE A 30 -0.44 2.04 -3.00
CA PHE A 30 -1.59 1.69 -2.19
C PHE A 30 -1.10 0.85 -1.02
N THR A 31 -1.64 1.13 0.16
CA THR A 31 -1.49 0.23 1.31
C THR A 31 -2.23 -1.08 0.99
N VAL A 32 -1.58 -2.22 1.24
CA VAL A 32 -2.21 -3.53 1.19
C VAL A 32 -2.32 -4.03 2.63
N GLY A 33 -3.54 -4.14 3.15
CA GLY A 33 -3.79 -4.57 4.52
C GLY A 33 -5.11 -4.07 5.12
N ILE A 34 -5.57 -4.83 6.12
CA ILE A 34 -6.85 -4.84 6.86
C ILE A 34 -8.10 -4.79 5.97
N ASP A 35 -8.76 -5.94 5.93
CA ASP A 35 -10.06 -6.15 5.34
C ASP A 35 -11.13 -5.32 6.05
N GLU A 36 -11.98 -4.64 5.28
CA GLU A 36 -13.12 -3.89 5.80
C GLU A 36 -14.01 -4.76 6.70
N GLU A 37 -14.12 -6.06 6.40
CA GLU A 37 -14.84 -7.04 7.22
C GLU A 37 -14.20 -7.20 8.61
N VAL A 38 -12.86 -7.20 8.69
CA VAL A 38 -12.13 -7.29 9.96
C VAL A 38 -12.35 -6.04 10.80
N ILE A 39 -12.35 -4.85 10.19
CA ILE A 39 -12.62 -3.59 10.89
C ILE A 39 -14.06 -3.57 11.42
N ARG A 40 -15.03 -3.97 10.60
CA ARG A 40 -16.44 -4.02 10.99
C ARG A 40 -16.68 -5.00 12.15
N LYS A 41 -16.06 -6.18 12.11
CA LYS A 41 -16.13 -7.17 13.20
C LYS A 41 -15.51 -6.62 14.49
N TYR A 42 -14.35 -5.97 14.39
CA TYR A 42 -13.71 -5.34 15.55
C TYR A 42 -14.61 -4.28 16.20
N ILE A 43 -15.21 -3.38 15.41
CA ILE A 43 -16.11 -2.34 15.93
C ILE A 43 -17.35 -2.96 16.60
N ALA A 44 -17.95 -3.98 15.99
CA ALA A 44 -19.12 -4.66 16.56
C ALA A 44 -18.79 -5.31 17.92
N MET A 45 -17.66 -6.02 18.01
CA MET A 45 -17.20 -6.63 19.26
C MET A 45 -16.94 -5.59 20.36
N GLN A 46 -16.36 -4.44 20.03
CA GLN A 46 -16.17 -3.36 21.01
C GLN A 46 -17.52 -2.82 21.54
N GLY A 47 -18.51 -2.64 20.66
CA GLY A 47 -19.85 -2.21 21.06
C GLY A 47 -20.52 -3.17 22.03
N ASP A 48 -20.39 -4.48 21.80
CA ASP A 48 -20.94 -5.51 22.69
C ASP A 48 -20.21 -5.56 24.05
N GLU A 49 -18.88 -5.46 24.05
CA GLU A 49 -18.08 -5.43 25.28
C GLU A 49 -18.35 -4.18 26.13
N ASP A 50 -18.49 -3.02 25.49
CA ASP A 50 -18.80 -1.76 26.17
C ASP A 50 -20.24 -1.74 26.72
N ALA A 51 -21.20 -2.31 26.01
CA ALA A 51 -22.58 -2.47 26.50
C ALA A 51 -22.62 -3.37 27.76
N GLY A 52 -21.86 -4.46 27.77
CA GLY A 52 -21.72 -5.33 28.94
C GLY A 52 -21.00 -4.66 30.12
N ARG A 53 -20.11 -3.69 29.85
CA ARG A 53 -19.41 -2.90 30.88
C ARG A 53 -20.30 -1.81 31.49
N GLN A 54 -21.13 -1.13 30.70
CA GLN A 54 -22.05 -0.10 31.20
C GLN A 54 -23.11 -0.67 32.17
N LEU A 55 -23.60 -1.89 31.92
CA LEU A 55 -24.57 -2.58 32.80
C LEU A 55 -23.99 -3.03 34.15
N LYS A 56 -22.65 -3.18 34.27
CA LYS A 56 -21.98 -3.54 35.54
C LYS A 56 -21.67 -2.33 36.43
N LEU A 57 -21.83 -1.12 35.90
CA LEU A 57 -21.53 0.14 36.60
C LEU A 57 -22.80 0.94 36.95
N ALA A 58 -24.00 0.39 36.67
CA ALA A 58 -25.30 0.99 36.97
C ALA A 58 -25.98 0.32 38.17
#